data_AF-A0A9X2PBI4-F1
#
_entry.id   AF-A0A9X2PBI4-F1
#
_cell.length_a   1.000
_cell.length_b   1.000
_cell.length_c   1.000
_cell.angle_alpha   90.00
_cell.angle_beta   90.00
_cell.angle_gamma   90.00
#
_symmetry.space_group_name_H-M   'P 1'
#
loop_
_entity.id
_entity.type
_entity.pdbx_description
1 polymer ?
#
loop_
_entity_poly.entity_id
_entity_poly.type
_entity_poly.pdbx_seq_one_letter_code
_entity_poly.pdbx_strand_id
1 'polypeptide(L)'
;MNGEPLSLTSRERAVLAEIADILIPRHGGMPSASDVGLCEGPIDRALAARPELLDPVRDLVARAHGRHGQDVVREIEKDDQAVLLAALQLIAGAYYMLPEVRRLLGYSGQMRKAP
;
A
#
# COMPACT_ATOMS: atom_id res chain seq x y z
N MET A 1 -19.34 1.59 -21.83
CA MET A 1 -18.16 2.06 -21.09
C MET A 1 -17.68 0.87 -20.27
N ASN A 2 -16.63 0.18 -20.69
CA ASN A 2 -16.06 -0.92 -19.92
C ASN A 2 -15.38 -0.28 -18.70
N GLY A 3 -16.01 -0.36 -17.54
CA GLY A 3 -15.41 0.10 -16.29
C GLY A 3 -14.29 -0.85 -15.93
N GLU A 4 -13.04 -0.40 -16.04
CA GLU A 4 -11.90 -1.12 -15.48
C GLU A 4 -12.18 -1.44 -14.00
N PRO A 5 -11.85 -2.65 -13.52
CA PRO A 5 -12.13 -3.03 -12.14
C PRO A 5 -11.43 -2.05 -11.19
N LEU A 6 -12.13 -1.63 -10.12
CA LEU A 6 -11.60 -0.74 -9.07
C LEU A 6 -10.59 -1.46 -8.13
N SER A 7 -9.95 -2.51 -8.62
CA SER A 7 -9.06 -3.39 -7.86
C SER A 7 -7.85 -3.81 -8.69
N LEU A 8 -6.82 -4.26 -7.99
CA LEU A 8 -5.60 -4.79 -8.62
C LEU A 8 -5.77 -6.27 -8.96
N THR A 9 -5.22 -6.67 -10.10
CA THR A 9 -5.07 -8.08 -10.51
C THR A 9 -4.03 -8.78 -9.62
N SER A 10 -4.03 -10.12 -9.62
CA SER A 10 -3.06 -10.91 -8.84
C SER A 10 -1.60 -10.62 -9.22
N ARG A 11 -1.34 -10.36 -10.51
CA ARG A 11 0.00 -9.99 -10.99
C ARG A 11 0.41 -8.60 -10.49
N GLU A 12 -0.49 -7.64 -10.55
CA GLU A 12 -0.23 -6.29 -10.04
C GLU A 12 0.01 -6.30 -8.53
N ARG A 13 -0.73 -7.14 -7.79
CA ARG A 13 -0.53 -7.30 -6.35
C ARG A 13 0.83 -7.87 -5.99
N ALA A 14 1.33 -8.84 -6.75
CA ALA A 14 2.66 -9.40 -6.52
C ALA A 14 3.75 -8.34 -6.67
N VAL A 15 3.68 -7.53 -7.73
CA VAL A 15 4.62 -6.41 -7.94
C VAL A 15 4.46 -5.35 -6.86
N LEU A 16 3.21 -5.00 -6.50
CA LEU A 16 2.97 -4.03 -5.44
C LEU A 16 3.48 -4.51 -4.08
N ALA A 17 3.42 -5.80 -3.77
CA ALA A 17 3.93 -6.37 -2.53
C ALA A 17 5.45 -6.17 -2.40
N GLU A 18 6.21 -6.40 -3.47
CA GLU A 18 7.65 -6.13 -3.49
C GLU A 18 7.97 -4.66 -3.23
N ILE A 19 7.21 -3.74 -3.85
CA ILE A 19 7.34 -2.30 -3.60
C ILE A 19 6.93 -1.95 -2.17
N ALA A 20 5.85 -2.54 -1.67
CA ALA A 20 5.34 -2.27 -0.33
C ALA A 20 6.31 -2.72 0.77
N ASP A 21 7.05 -3.81 0.59
CA ASP A 21 8.10 -4.23 1.53
C ASP A 21 9.31 -3.29 1.52
N ILE A 22 9.59 -2.61 0.40
CA ILE A 22 10.62 -1.57 0.33
C ILE A 22 10.18 -0.32 1.10
N LEU A 23 8.91 0.08 0.94
CA LEU A 23 8.36 1.28 1.57
C LEU A 23 8.03 1.07 3.06
N ILE A 24 7.57 -0.13 3.43
CA ILE A 24 7.25 -0.55 4.79
C ILE A 24 8.00 -1.87 5.09
N PRO A 25 9.31 -1.78 5.37
CA PRO A 25 10.08 -2.95 5.76
C PRO A 25 9.79 -3.32 7.22
N ARG A 26 10.13 -4.57 7.59
CA ARG A 26 10.15 -4.98 9.00
C ARG A 26 11.15 -4.11 9.77
N HIS A 27 10.69 -3.44 10.81
CA HIS A 27 11.53 -2.56 11.63
C HIS A 27 11.00 -2.41 13.06
N GLY A 28 11.87 -2.53 14.07
CA GLY A 28 11.52 -2.17 15.46
C GLY A 28 10.32 -2.94 16.05
N GLY A 29 10.11 -4.20 15.65
CA GLY A 29 8.95 -4.99 16.07
C GLY A 29 7.69 -4.82 15.21
N MET A 30 7.69 -3.84 14.30
CA MET A 30 6.65 -3.68 13.28
C MET A 30 6.88 -4.71 12.15
N PRO A 31 5.83 -5.40 11.67
CA PRO A 31 5.93 -6.32 10.53
C PRO A 31 6.17 -5.55 9.22
N SER A 32 6.66 -6.20 8.18
CA SER A 32 6.66 -5.62 6.83
C SER A 32 5.24 -5.56 6.24
N ALA A 33 5.09 -4.97 5.05
CA ALA A 33 3.83 -5.02 4.31
C ALA A 33 3.39 -6.45 3.97
N SER A 34 4.30 -7.30 3.49
CA SER A 34 3.99 -8.68 3.12
C SER A 34 3.70 -9.57 4.34
N ASP A 35 4.36 -9.32 5.48
CA ASP A 35 4.12 -10.06 6.73
C ASP A 35 2.65 -10.02 7.19
N VAL A 36 1.94 -8.94 6.83
CA VAL A 36 0.53 -8.71 7.21
C VAL A 36 -0.44 -8.91 6.03
N GLY A 37 0.03 -9.49 4.92
CA GLY A 37 -0.78 -9.71 3.73
C GLY A 37 -1.38 -8.41 3.16
N LEU A 38 -0.65 -7.30 3.24
CA LEU A 38 -1.18 -5.96 2.95
C LEU A 38 -1.84 -5.85 1.56
N CYS A 39 -1.18 -6.43 0.54
CA CYS A 39 -1.62 -6.35 -0.86
C CYS A 39 -2.77 -7.33 -1.22
N GLU A 40 -3.32 -8.04 -0.24
CA GLU A 40 -4.53 -8.85 -0.38
C GLU A 40 -5.78 -8.00 -0.08
N GLY A 41 -6.69 -8.47 0.79
CA GLY A 41 -7.91 -7.74 1.15
C GLY A 41 -7.72 -6.33 1.75
N PRO A 42 -6.64 -6.01 2.51
CA PRO A 42 -6.49 -4.67 3.08
C PRO A 42 -6.35 -3.56 2.02
N ILE A 43 -5.59 -3.80 0.95
CA ILE A 43 -5.41 -2.81 -0.12
C ILE A 43 -6.73 -2.52 -0.84
N ASP A 44 -7.60 -3.54 -1.01
CA ASP A 44 -8.91 -3.36 -1.64
C ASP A 44 -9.82 -2.46 -0.81
N ARG A 45 -9.77 -2.57 0.52
CA ARG A 45 -10.52 -1.66 1.41
C ARG A 45 -10.01 -0.23 1.30
N ALA A 46 -8.70 -0.04 1.20
CA ALA A 46 -8.11 1.28 1.03
C ALA A 46 -8.45 1.90 -0.34
N LEU A 47 -8.41 1.11 -1.42
CA LEU A 47 -8.83 1.53 -2.76
C LEU A 47 -10.34 1.84 -2.82
N ALA A 48 -11.18 1.06 -2.15
CA ALA A 48 -12.61 1.36 -2.06
C ALA A 48 -12.88 2.70 -1.35
N ALA A 49 -12.06 3.06 -0.36
CA ALA A 49 -12.15 4.35 0.34
C ALA A 49 -11.54 5.52 -0.46
N ARG A 50 -10.56 5.25 -1.32
CA ARG A 50 -9.78 6.24 -2.10
C ARG A 50 -9.56 5.75 -3.54
N PRO A 51 -10.62 5.64 -4.36
CA PRO A 51 -10.55 5.03 -5.69
C PRO A 51 -9.64 5.81 -6.65
N GLU A 52 -9.42 7.10 -6.41
CA GLU A 52 -8.53 7.95 -7.21
C GLU A 52 -7.06 7.56 -7.11
N LEU A 53 -6.67 6.75 -6.12
CA LEU A 53 -5.29 6.26 -5.98
C LEU A 53 -4.98 5.05 -6.88
N LEU A 54 -6.00 4.45 -7.51
CA LEU A 54 -5.81 3.24 -8.29
C LEU A 54 -4.91 3.46 -9.52
N ASP A 55 -5.19 4.49 -10.30
CA ASP A 55 -4.47 4.78 -11.54
C ASP A 55 -2.98 5.08 -11.32
N PRO A 56 -2.57 5.98 -10.40
CA PRO A 56 -1.15 6.21 -10.13
C PRO A 56 -0.46 4.97 -9.54
N VAL A 57 -1.16 4.13 -8.76
CA VAL A 57 -0.60 2.88 -8.26
C VAL A 57 -0.41 1.84 -9.36
N ARG A 58 -1.35 1.77 -10.32
CA ARG A 58 -1.18 0.94 -11.52
C ARG A 58 -0.02 1.40 -12.39
N ASP A 59 0.16 2.71 -12.53
CA ASP A 59 1.31 3.27 -13.24
C ASP A 59 2.63 2.87 -12.57
N LEU A 60 2.74 3.03 -11.24
CA LEU A 60 3.88 2.51 -10.48
C LEU A 60 4.12 1.02 -10.72
N VAL A 61 3.07 0.20 -10.63
CA VAL A 61 3.16 -1.26 -10.85
C VAL A 61 3.61 -1.59 -12.28
N ALA A 62 3.10 -0.86 -13.28
CA ALA A 62 3.50 -1.03 -14.67
C ALA A 62 4.99 -0.68 -14.87
N ARG A 63 5.46 0.43 -14.27
CA ARG A 63 6.87 0.84 -14.29
C ARG A 63 7.77 -0.12 -13.53
N ALA A 64 7.26 -0.81 -12.51
CA ALA A 64 8.01 -1.79 -11.72
C ALA A 64 8.05 -3.19 -12.34
N HIS A 65 7.13 -3.50 -13.26
CA HIS A 65 7.01 -4.84 -13.82
C HIS A 65 8.33 -5.31 -14.48
N GLY A 66 8.87 -6.44 -14.02
CA GLY A 66 10.10 -7.03 -14.55
C GLY A 66 11.39 -6.28 -14.17
N ARG A 67 11.32 -5.33 -13.24
CA ARG A 67 12.46 -4.54 -12.75
C ARG A 67 12.65 -4.76 -11.25
N HIS A 68 13.84 -4.45 -10.75
CA HIS A 68 14.09 -4.45 -9.31
C HIS A 68 13.36 -3.28 -8.64
N GLY A 69 12.48 -3.57 -7.68
CA GLY A 69 11.64 -2.56 -7.04
C GLY A 69 12.42 -1.40 -6.41
N GLN A 70 13.61 -1.65 -5.84
CA GLN A 70 14.42 -0.59 -5.23
C GLN A 70 14.93 0.44 -6.24
N ASP A 71 15.20 0.02 -7.47
CA ASP A 71 15.66 0.93 -8.52
C ASP A 71 14.50 1.76 -9.06
N VAL A 72 13.32 1.15 -9.18
CA VAL A 72 12.09 1.81 -9.61
C VAL A 72 11.65 2.86 -8.59
N VAL A 73 11.65 2.53 -7.29
CA VAL A 73 11.31 3.50 -6.23
C VAL A 73 12.26 4.70 -6.28
N ARG A 74 13.57 4.47 -6.43
CA ARG A 74 14.58 5.54 -6.49
C ARG A 74 14.48 6.41 -7.75
N GLU A 75 14.05 5.84 -8.87
CA GLU A 75 13.79 6.57 -10.12
C GLU A 75 12.54 7.45 -9.97
N ILE A 76 11.43 6.86 -9.52
CA ILE A 76 10.16 7.58 -9.36
C ILE A 76 10.26 8.69 -8.30
N GLU A 77 11.01 8.47 -7.21
CA GLU A 77 11.28 9.52 -6.22
C GLU A 77 11.89 10.79 -6.83
N LYS A 78 12.67 10.64 -7.92
CA LYS A 78 13.30 11.75 -8.63
C LYS A 78 12.43 12.32 -9.73
N ASP A 79 11.81 11.45 -10.51
CA ASP A 79 11.18 11.82 -11.78
C ASP A 79 9.67 12.10 -11.65
N ASP A 80 9.00 11.48 -10.66
CA ASP A 80 7.55 11.54 -10.51
C ASP A 80 7.09 11.30 -9.06
N GLN A 81 7.34 12.31 -8.21
CA GLN A 81 7.00 12.25 -6.78
C GLN A 81 5.50 12.05 -6.52
N ALA A 82 4.63 12.48 -7.44
CA ALA A 82 3.18 12.34 -7.28
C ALA A 82 2.76 10.86 -7.28
N VAL A 83 3.33 10.05 -8.18
CA VAL A 83 3.10 8.60 -8.23
C VAL A 83 3.59 7.92 -6.95
N LEU A 84 4.79 8.28 -6.47
CA LEU A 84 5.32 7.71 -5.22
C LEU A 84 4.45 8.09 -4.00
N LEU A 85 4.01 9.34 -3.92
CA LEU A 85 3.15 9.81 -2.82
C LEU A 85 1.78 9.11 -2.83
N ALA A 86 1.18 8.89 -4.00
CA ALA A 86 -0.07 8.14 -4.10
C ALA A 86 0.09 6.70 -3.61
N ALA A 87 1.19 6.04 -3.97
CA ALA A 87 1.49 4.68 -3.49
C ALA A 87 1.74 4.65 -1.98
N LEU A 88 2.55 5.58 -1.45
CA LEU A 88 2.77 5.73 -0.02
C LEU A 88 1.46 5.95 0.73
N GLN A 89 0.59 6.83 0.23
CA GLN A 89 -0.70 7.12 0.85
C GLN A 89 -1.59 5.86 0.91
N LEU A 90 -1.65 5.10 -0.18
CA LEU A 90 -2.45 3.87 -0.23
C LEU A 90 -1.87 2.79 0.70
N ILE A 91 -0.57 2.51 0.58
CA ILE A 91 0.13 1.45 1.30
C ILE A 91 0.14 1.75 2.81
N ALA A 92 0.57 2.94 3.21
CA ALA A 92 0.60 3.33 4.62
C ALA A 92 -0.81 3.44 5.20
N GLY A 93 -1.77 3.97 4.44
CA GLY A 93 -3.17 4.05 4.86
C GLY A 93 -3.78 2.68 5.12
N ALA A 94 -3.52 1.70 4.25
CA ALA A 94 -3.94 0.33 4.47
C ALA A 94 -3.23 -0.30 5.68
N TYR A 95 -1.90 -0.13 5.78
CA TYR A 95 -1.06 -0.79 6.78
C TYR A 95 -1.39 -0.33 8.21
N TYR A 96 -1.45 0.99 8.43
CA TYR A 96 -1.74 1.54 9.77
C TYR A 96 -3.20 1.39 10.20
N MET A 97 -4.10 0.97 9.30
CA MET A 97 -5.47 0.62 9.64
C MET A 97 -5.65 -0.83 10.08
N LEU A 98 -4.64 -1.69 9.88
CA LEU A 98 -4.70 -3.09 10.28
C LEU A 98 -4.78 -3.21 11.82
N PRO A 99 -5.69 -4.05 12.36
CA PRO A 99 -5.85 -4.20 13.80
C PRO A 99 -4.56 -4.61 14.52
N GLU A 100 -3.72 -5.44 13.91
CA GLU A 100 -2.46 -5.87 14.52
C GLU A 100 -1.42 -4.76 14.57
N VAL A 101 -1.27 -3.99 13.50
CA VAL A 101 -0.37 -2.83 13.44
C VAL A 101 -0.82 -1.77 14.44
N ARG A 102 -2.12 -1.51 14.54
CA ARG A 102 -2.69 -0.58 15.53
C ARG A 102 -2.41 -1.01 16.98
N ARG A 103 -2.47 -2.32 17.26
CA ARG A 103 -2.11 -2.85 18.59
C ARG A 103 -0.64 -2.65 18.91
N LEU A 104 0.26 -2.87 17.95
CA LEU A 104 1.70 -2.66 18.13
C LEU A 104 2.04 -1.20 18.42
N LEU A 105 1.30 -0.25 17.83
CA LEU A 105 1.45 1.18 18.11
C LEU A 105 0.86 1.62 19.47
N GLY A 106 0.30 0.72 20.26
CA GLY A 106 -0.43 1.08 21.48
C GLY A 106 -1.71 1.89 21.19
N TYR A 107 -2.18 1.88 19.95
CA TYR A 107 -3.31 2.69 19.50
C TYR A 107 -4.61 1.92 19.71
N SER A 108 -5.20 2.02 20.90
CA SER A 108 -6.47 1.38 21.24
C SER A 108 -7.68 1.95 20.48
N GLY A 109 -7.50 2.99 19.66
CA GLY A 109 -8.58 3.78 19.08
C GLY A 109 -9.31 4.63 20.14
N GLN A 110 -10.19 5.54 19.71
CA GLN A 110 -11.13 6.16 20.63
C GLN A 110 -12.08 5.08 21.16
N MET A 111 -11.83 4.61 22.38
CA MET A 111 -12.87 3.99 23.18
C MET A 111 -14.00 5.03 23.33
N ARG A 112 -15.20 4.75 22.80
CA ARG A 112 -16.39 5.44 23.29
C ARG A 112 -16.38 5.26 24.80
N LYS A 113 -16.26 6.34 25.57
CA LYS A 113 -16.68 6.29 26.97
C LYS A 113 -18.16 5.92 26.93
N ALA A 114 -18.50 4.75 27.46
CA ALA A 114 -19.90 4.46 27.77
C ALA A 114 -20.42 5.54 28.73
N PRO A 115 -21.70 5.94 28.63
CA PRO A 115 -22.30 6.94 29.50
C PRO A 115 -22.24 6.53 30.98
#